data_AF-A0A7C7HMB8-F1
#
_entry.id   AF-A0A7C7HMB8-F1
#
_cell.length_a   1.000
_cell.length_b   1.000
_cell.length_c   1.000
_cell.angle_alpha   90.00
_cell.angle_beta   90.00
_cell.angle_gamma   90.00
#
_symmetry.space_group_name_H-M   'P 1'
#
loop_
_entity.id
_entity.type
_entity.pdbx_description
1 polymer ?
#
loop_
_entity_poly.entity_id
_entity_poly.type
_entity_poly.pdbx_seq_one_letter_code
_entity_poly.pdbx_strand_id
1 'polypeptide(L)'
;MKNILARGGIEFLAVLFGITISLWVEDWRENKDIQIKIAEDYINIKQEVEIDIENIENIILSIEEQINSLKKLIQYNEKKIDFNDSDVINNLIKITSPTFFGTQTAYNTSVSSGRLNFSKEMSVSNEISLLYEHFYKRLDTNSQIY
;
A
#
# COMPACT_ATOMS: atom_id res chain seq x y z
N MET A 1 26.48 38.60 51.10
CA MET A 1 25.78 37.30 50.99
C MET A 1 24.60 37.28 50.00
N LYS A 2 23.95 38.41 49.66
CA LYS A 2 22.82 38.45 48.70
C LYS A 2 23.17 38.06 47.25
N ASN A 3 24.45 38.11 46.86
CA ASN A 3 24.85 37.86 45.46
C ASN A 3 25.25 36.40 45.15
N ILE A 4 25.50 35.55 46.16
CA ILE A 4 25.96 34.17 45.95
C ILE A 4 24.76 33.24 45.67
N LEU A 5 23.65 33.42 46.40
CA LEU A 5 22.39 32.72 46.13
C LEU A 5 21.77 33.16 44.80
N ALA A 6 21.84 34.46 44.48
CA ALA A 6 21.41 34.98 43.17
C ALA A 6 22.27 34.43 42.03
N ARG A 7 23.60 34.32 42.22
CA ARG A 7 24.52 33.77 41.21
C ARG A 7 24.35 32.26 41.00
N GLY A 8 24.27 31.47 42.07
CA GLY A 8 24.03 30.03 41.99
C GLY A 8 22.64 29.68 41.46
N GLY A 9 21.62 30.49 41.77
CA GLY A 9 20.28 30.34 41.20
C GLY A 9 20.23 30.65 39.69
N ILE A 10 20.92 31.69 39.23
CA ILE A 10 21.03 32.03 37.79
C ILE A 10 21.81 30.94 37.04
N GLU A 11 22.91 30.43 37.59
CA GLU A 11 23.69 29.33 37.00
C GLU A 11 22.86 28.04 36.92
N PHE A 12 22.11 27.69 37.97
CA PHE A 12 21.19 26.56 37.94
C PHE A 12 20.09 26.70 36.88
N LEU A 13 19.45 27.87 36.78
CA LEU A 13 18.45 28.14 35.75
C LEU A 13 19.06 28.05 34.35
N ALA A 14 20.26 28.60 34.14
CA ALA A 14 20.93 28.53 32.84
C ALA A 14 21.22 27.09 32.41
N VAL A 15 21.68 26.23 33.34
CA VAL A 15 21.91 24.80 33.07
C VAL A 15 20.58 24.08 32.80
N LEU A 16 19.56 24.33 33.59
CA LEU A 16 18.23 23.75 33.40
C LEU A 16 17.62 24.15 32.05
N PHE A 17 17.76 25.42 31.66
CA PHE A 17 17.35 25.91 30.35
C PHE A 17 18.17 25.26 29.23
N GLY A 18 19.47 25.11 29.40
CA GLY A 18 20.33 24.43 28.44
C GLY A 18 19.83 23.02 28.14
N ILE A 19 19.58 22.22 29.18
CA ILE A 19 19.10 20.83 29.03
C ILE A 19 17.70 20.79 28.43
N THR A 20 16.77 21.61 28.93
CA THR A 20 15.38 21.60 28.44
C THR A 20 15.28 22.06 26.98
N ILE A 21 16.03 23.08 26.58
CA ILE A 21 16.08 23.54 25.18
C ILE A 21 16.75 22.47 24.30
N SER A 22 17.83 21.84 24.75
CA SER A 22 18.48 20.76 23.99
C SER A 22 17.54 19.59 23.73
N LEU A 23 16.80 19.13 24.74
CA LEU A 23 15.80 18.06 24.58
C LEU A 23 14.67 18.50 23.65
N TRP A 24 14.17 19.73 23.80
CA TRP A 24 13.12 20.25 22.93
C TRP A 24 13.53 20.34 21.45
N VAL A 25 14.76 20.77 21.16
CA VAL A 25 15.30 20.83 19.79
C VAL A 25 15.48 19.42 19.21
N GLU A 26 15.92 18.46 20.03
CA GLU A 26 16.07 17.06 19.63
C GLU A 26 14.71 16.46 19.25
N ASP A 27 13.72 16.57 20.14
CA ASP A 27 12.35 16.09 19.92
C ASP A 27 11.73 16.73 18.66
N TRP A 28 11.97 18.02 18.44
CA TRP A 28 11.48 18.71 17.25
C TRP A 28 12.09 18.15 15.96
N ARG A 29 13.40 17.87 15.96
CA ARG A 29 14.09 17.28 14.81
C ARG A 29 13.62 15.85 14.56
N GLU A 30 13.54 15.03 15.60
CA GLU A 30 13.07 13.64 15.48
C GLU A 30 11.64 13.57 14.93
N ASN A 31 10.74 14.40 15.46
CA ASN A 31 9.37 14.49 14.96
C ASN A 31 9.33 14.90 13.49
N LYS A 32 10.16 15.86 13.08
CA LYS A 32 10.24 16.27 11.67
C LYS A 32 10.72 15.13 10.78
N ASP A 33 11.76 14.41 11.20
CA ASP A 33 12.33 13.29 10.44
C ASP A 33 11.33 12.13 10.30
N ILE A 34 10.54 11.85 11.35
CA ILE A 34 9.45 10.87 11.30
C ILE A 34 8.41 11.26 10.26
N GLN A 35 7.97 12.53 10.24
CA GLN A 35 6.96 12.98 9.28
C GLN A 35 7.45 12.94 7.82
N ILE A 36 8.73 13.20 7.58
CA ILE A 36 9.35 13.05 6.25
C ILE A 36 9.28 11.59 5.80
N LYS A 37 9.68 10.66 6.67
CA LYS A 37 9.63 9.22 6.36
C LYS A 37 8.21 8.70 6.13
N ILE A 38 7.22 9.23 6.85
CA ILE A 38 5.80 8.88 6.61
C ILE A 38 5.34 9.38 5.24
N ALA A 39 5.74 10.59 4.84
CA ALA A 39 5.42 11.08 3.51
C ALA A 39 6.06 10.22 2.41
N GLU A 40 7.30 9.77 2.61
CA GLU A 40 7.97 8.82 1.72
C GLU A 40 7.23 7.47 1.66
N ASP A 41 6.81 6.94 2.81
CA ASP A 41 5.99 5.71 2.86
C ASP A 41 4.71 5.87 2.04
N TYR A 42 4.00 7.00 2.13
CA TYR A 42 2.80 7.25 1.33
C TYR A 42 3.07 7.32 -0.16
N ILE A 43 4.18 7.93 -0.57
CA ILE A 43 4.58 7.98 -1.97
C ILE A 43 4.84 6.56 -2.49
N ASN A 44 5.57 5.75 -1.73
CA ASN A 44 5.88 4.37 -2.11
C ASN A 44 4.61 3.51 -2.17
N ILE A 45 3.73 3.61 -1.16
CA ILE A 45 2.44 2.89 -1.15
C ILE A 45 1.59 3.31 -2.35
N LYS A 46 1.51 4.61 -2.64
CA LYS A 46 0.78 5.11 -3.80
C LYS A 46 1.30 4.49 -5.11
N GLN A 47 2.63 4.43 -5.28
CA GLN A 47 3.23 3.83 -6.48
C GLN A 47 2.89 2.34 -6.61
N GLU A 48 2.92 1.59 -5.51
CA GLU A 48 2.50 0.19 -5.49
C GLU A 48 1.02 0.03 -5.87
N VAL A 49 0.14 0.90 -5.34
CA VAL A 49 -1.29 0.90 -5.68
C VAL A 49 -1.52 1.23 -7.16
N GLU A 50 -0.77 2.18 -7.74
CA GLU A 50 -0.86 2.49 -9.18
C GLU A 50 -0.47 1.30 -10.06
N ILE A 51 0.58 0.56 -9.68
CA ILE A 51 1.00 -0.68 -10.37
C ILE A 51 -0.06 -1.77 -10.22
N ASP A 52 -0.63 -1.92 -9.02
CA ASP A 52 -1.69 -2.89 -8.75
C ASP A 52 -2.95 -2.63 -9.60
N ILE A 53 -3.31 -1.35 -9.80
CA ILE A 53 -4.41 -0.95 -10.70
C ILE A 53 -4.11 -1.40 -12.14
N GLU A 54 -2.92 -1.13 -12.67
CA GLU A 54 -2.53 -1.54 -14.03
C GLU A 54 -2.59 -3.08 -14.18
N ASN A 55 -2.14 -3.83 -13.17
CA ASN A 55 -2.24 -5.28 -13.16
C ASN A 55 -3.70 -5.77 -13.18
N ILE A 56 -4.59 -5.13 -12.41
CA ILE A 56 -6.02 -5.43 -12.41
C ILE A 56 -6.64 -5.16 -13.78
N GLU A 57 -6.30 -4.04 -14.42
CA GLU A 57 -6.78 -3.70 -15.77
C GLU A 57 -6.35 -4.76 -16.80
N ASN A 58 -5.10 -5.21 -16.74
CA ASN A 58 -4.59 -6.28 -17.61
C ASN A 58 -5.32 -7.62 -17.38
N ILE A 59 -5.64 -7.95 -16.13
CA ILE A 59 -6.44 -9.14 -15.79
C ILE A 59 -7.85 -9.03 -16.36
N ILE A 60 -8.50 -7.86 -16.23
CA ILE A 60 -9.84 -7.61 -16.79
C ILE A 60 -9.82 -7.82 -18.30
N LEU A 61 -8.86 -7.22 -19.01
CA LEU A 61 -8.71 -7.38 -20.46
C LEU A 61 -8.53 -8.85 -20.84
N SER A 62 -7.71 -9.61 -20.11
CA SER A 62 -7.54 -11.05 -20.34
C SER A 62 -8.86 -11.82 -20.16
N ILE A 63 -9.66 -11.49 -19.13
CA ILE A 63 -10.96 -12.10 -18.89
C ILE A 63 -11.93 -11.77 -20.03
N GLU A 64 -11.95 -10.55 -20.53
CA GLU A 64 -12.80 -10.14 -21.65
C GLU A 64 -12.46 -10.91 -22.94
N GLU A 65 -11.18 -11.09 -23.24
CA GLU A 65 -10.73 -11.92 -24.35
C GLU A 65 -11.19 -13.38 -24.20
N GLN A 66 -11.09 -13.93 -22.98
CA GLN A 66 -11.55 -15.28 -22.67
C GLN A 66 -13.06 -15.43 -22.83
N ILE A 67 -13.85 -14.45 -22.39
CA ILE A 67 -15.30 -14.43 -22.60
C ILE A 67 -15.62 -14.47 -24.11
N ASN A 68 -14.89 -13.72 -24.93
CA ASN A 68 -15.09 -13.73 -26.37
C ASN A 68 -14.71 -15.07 -26.99
N SER A 69 -13.61 -15.68 -26.55
CA SER A 69 -13.23 -17.04 -26.96
C SER A 69 -14.27 -18.08 -26.57
N LEU A 70 -14.81 -18.04 -25.34
CA LEU A 70 -15.88 -18.94 -24.90
C LEU A 70 -17.17 -18.76 -25.72
N LYS A 71 -17.58 -17.52 -26.00
CA LYS A 71 -18.74 -17.24 -26.87
C LYS A 71 -18.55 -17.87 -28.25
N LYS A 72 -17.34 -17.79 -28.82
CA LYS A 72 -17.04 -18.39 -30.12
C LYS A 72 -17.08 -19.92 -30.08
N LEU A 73 -16.58 -20.54 -29.02
CA LEU A 73 -16.69 -21.99 -28.78
C LEU A 73 -18.16 -22.44 -28.68
N ILE A 74 -19.02 -21.65 -28.01
CA ILE A 74 -20.46 -21.90 -27.98
C ILE A 74 -21.08 -21.85 -29.38
N GLN A 75 -20.71 -20.87 -30.22
CA GLN A 75 -21.21 -20.77 -31.59
C GLN A 75 -20.85 -21.99 -32.45
N TYR A 76 -19.64 -22.55 -32.29
CA TYR A 76 -19.26 -23.82 -32.92
C TYR A 76 -20.17 -24.96 -32.48
N ASN A 77 -20.41 -25.10 -31.17
CA ASN A 77 -21.26 -26.15 -30.62
C ASN A 77 -22.72 -26.05 -31.10
N GLU A 78 -23.24 -24.82 -31.22
CA GLU A 78 -24.58 -24.54 -31.74
C GLU A 78 -24.67 -24.65 -33.28
N LYS A 79 -23.57 -24.96 -33.97
CA LYS A 79 -23.48 -25.01 -35.44
C LYS A 79 -23.90 -23.71 -36.12
N LYS A 80 -23.69 -22.57 -35.45
CA LYS A 80 -23.95 -21.22 -36.01
C LYS A 80 -22.84 -20.75 -36.95
N ILE A 81 -21.65 -21.36 -36.86
CA ILE A 81 -20.48 -21.10 -37.69
C ILE A 81 -19.86 -22.44 -38.14
N ASP A 82 -19.18 -22.44 -39.29
CA ASP A 82 -18.51 -23.61 -39.85
C ASP A 82 -17.32 -24.02 -38.99
N PHE A 83 -17.24 -25.30 -38.65
CA PHE A 83 -16.18 -25.84 -37.79
C PHE A 83 -14.78 -25.60 -38.38
N ASN A 84 -13.90 -25.02 -37.57
CA ASN A 84 -12.50 -24.81 -37.88
C ASN A 84 -11.67 -25.29 -36.68
N ASP A 85 -10.91 -26.37 -36.90
CA ASP A 85 -10.11 -27.05 -35.88
C ASP A 85 -9.07 -26.12 -35.22
N SER A 86 -8.32 -25.39 -36.04
CA SER A 86 -7.24 -24.50 -35.61
C SER A 86 -7.78 -23.34 -34.78
N ASP A 87 -8.90 -22.76 -35.20
CA ASP A 87 -9.56 -21.67 -34.48
C ASP A 87 -10.17 -22.17 -33.15
N VAL A 88 -10.78 -23.35 -33.13
CA VAL A 88 -11.27 -23.98 -31.89
C VAL A 88 -10.11 -24.17 -30.89
N ILE A 89 -8.99 -24.74 -31.33
CA ILE A 89 -7.81 -24.93 -30.46
C ILE A 89 -7.31 -23.57 -29.95
N ASN A 90 -7.19 -22.57 -30.82
CA ASN A 90 -6.73 -21.23 -30.45
C ASN A 90 -7.65 -20.54 -29.42
N ASN A 91 -8.95 -20.80 -29.45
CA ASN A 91 -9.87 -20.25 -28.44
C ASN A 91 -9.83 -21.04 -27.13
N LEU A 92 -9.59 -22.36 -27.19
CA LEU A 92 -9.45 -23.20 -25.99
C LEU A 92 -8.19 -22.85 -25.19
N ILE A 93 -7.05 -22.66 -25.85
CA ILE A 93 -5.78 -22.35 -25.16
C ILE A 93 -5.79 -20.99 -24.44
N LYS A 94 -6.69 -20.08 -24.84
CA LYS A 94 -6.84 -18.77 -24.19
C LYS A 94 -7.55 -18.86 -22.85
N ILE A 95 -8.33 -19.92 -22.62
CA ILE A 95 -9.10 -20.10 -21.40
C ILE A 95 -8.16 -20.48 -20.27
N THR A 96 -7.97 -19.56 -19.32
CA THR A 96 -7.05 -19.67 -18.20
C THR A 96 -7.74 -19.18 -16.91
N SER A 97 -7.00 -19.06 -15.82
CA SER A 97 -7.52 -18.54 -14.55
C SER A 97 -6.61 -17.42 -14.08
N PRO A 98 -6.72 -16.21 -14.66
CA PRO A 98 -5.87 -15.09 -14.28
C PRO A 98 -6.15 -14.71 -12.82
N THR A 99 -5.08 -14.55 -12.03
CA THR A 99 -5.13 -14.24 -10.59
C THR A 99 -4.45 -12.91 -10.31
N PHE A 100 -4.97 -12.17 -9.33
CA PHE A 100 -4.36 -10.93 -8.84
C PHE A 100 -3.67 -11.15 -7.48
N PHE A 101 -2.46 -10.61 -7.35
CA PHE A 101 -1.73 -10.50 -6.09
C PHE A 101 -1.24 -9.07 -5.94
N GLY A 102 -1.81 -8.33 -4.98
CA GLY A 102 -1.43 -6.94 -4.73
C GLY A 102 -0.06 -6.83 -4.07
N THR A 103 0.65 -5.76 -4.39
CA THR A 103 1.97 -5.44 -3.84
C THR A 103 1.82 -4.86 -2.43
N GLN A 104 2.56 -5.41 -1.46
CA GLN A 104 2.41 -5.05 -0.03
C GLN A 104 3.71 -4.57 0.63
N THR A 105 4.78 -4.38 -0.13
CA THR A 105 6.13 -4.17 0.43
C THR A 105 6.22 -2.84 1.17
N ALA A 106 5.78 -1.75 0.55
CA ALA A 106 5.81 -0.41 1.15
C ALA A 106 4.90 -0.33 2.37
N TYR A 107 3.68 -0.87 2.27
CA TYR A 107 2.72 -0.90 3.38
C TYR A 107 3.28 -1.70 4.58
N ASN A 108 3.74 -2.94 4.35
CA ASN A 108 4.28 -3.79 5.42
C ASN A 108 5.52 -3.15 6.06
N THR A 109 6.35 -2.45 5.29
CA THR A 109 7.50 -1.70 5.81
C THR A 109 7.06 -0.53 6.71
N SER A 110 6.04 0.22 6.30
CA SER A 110 5.51 1.33 7.09
C SER A 110 4.86 0.87 8.41
N VAL A 111 4.09 -0.23 8.37
CA VAL A 111 3.46 -0.82 9.56
C VAL A 111 4.49 -1.44 10.51
N SER A 112 5.42 -2.25 9.99
CA SER A 112 6.44 -2.92 10.82
C SER A 112 7.38 -1.95 11.52
N SER A 113 7.64 -0.79 10.90
CA SER A 113 8.42 0.29 11.51
C SER A 113 7.62 1.16 12.49
N GLY A 114 6.31 0.94 12.60
CA GLY A 114 5.39 1.71 13.44
C GLY A 114 5.12 3.13 12.96
N ARG A 115 5.69 3.55 11.81
CA ARG A 115 5.62 4.93 11.31
C ARG A 115 4.20 5.35 10.98
N LEU A 116 3.40 4.45 10.42
CA LEU A 116 2.01 4.74 10.06
C LEU A 116 1.17 5.25 11.24
N ASN A 117 1.47 4.79 12.47
CA ASN A 117 0.78 5.21 13.69
C ASN A 117 1.08 6.66 14.12
N PHE A 118 2.18 7.23 13.64
CA PHE A 118 2.59 8.61 13.93
C PHE A 118 2.13 9.60 12.86
N SER A 119 1.31 9.17 11.90
CA SER A 119 0.82 10.06 10.86
C SER A 119 -0.09 11.15 11.41
N LYS A 120 0.12 12.37 10.92
CA LYS A 120 -0.81 13.49 11.13
C LYS A 120 -2.05 13.39 10.25
N GLU A 121 -1.96 12.67 9.13
CA GLU A 121 -3.05 12.45 8.18
C GLU A 121 -3.70 11.08 8.44
N MET A 122 -4.45 11.00 9.53
CA MET A 122 -5.07 9.75 9.97
C MET A 122 -6.12 9.23 8.98
N SER A 123 -6.80 10.13 8.24
CA SER A 123 -7.74 9.74 7.18
C SER A 123 -7.06 8.90 6.10
N VAL A 124 -5.92 9.35 5.59
CA VAL A 124 -5.13 8.64 4.58
C VAL A 124 -4.62 7.31 5.14
N SER A 125 -4.09 7.32 6.37
CA SER A 125 -3.62 6.09 7.05
C SER A 125 -4.72 5.04 7.19
N ASN A 126 -5.94 5.47 7.50
CA ASN A 126 -7.09 4.59 7.65
C ASN A 126 -7.54 4.00 6.31
N GLU A 127 -7.56 4.79 5.24
CA GLU A 127 -7.89 4.28 3.89
C GLU A 127 -6.84 3.29 3.38
N ILE A 128 -5.55 3.57 3.60
CA ILE A 128 -4.47 2.62 3.32
C ILE A 128 -4.68 1.34 4.12
N SER A 129 -4.92 1.45 5.43
CA SER A 129 -5.14 0.29 6.28
C SER A 129 -6.36 -0.51 5.83
N LEU A 130 -7.45 0.15 5.40
CA LEU A 130 -8.63 -0.52 4.88
C LEU A 130 -8.32 -1.31 3.60
N LEU A 131 -7.55 -0.74 2.67
CA LEU A 131 -7.10 -1.45 1.47
C LEU A 131 -6.37 -2.75 1.80
N TYR A 132 -5.34 -2.66 2.64
CA TYR A 132 -4.45 -3.78 2.91
C TYR A 132 -5.02 -4.78 3.92
N GLU A 133 -5.59 -4.31 5.02
CA GLU A 133 -6.07 -5.17 6.11
C GLU A 133 -7.47 -5.75 5.84
N HIS A 134 -8.26 -5.14 4.97
CA HIS A 134 -9.59 -5.65 4.64
C HIS A 134 -9.66 -6.19 3.22
N PHE A 135 -9.46 -5.34 2.20
CA PHE A 135 -9.72 -5.75 0.82
C PHE A 135 -8.71 -6.79 0.32
N TYR A 136 -7.41 -6.59 0.54
CA TYR A 136 -6.38 -7.53 0.11
C TYR A 136 -6.42 -8.85 0.89
N LYS A 137 -6.61 -8.80 2.22
CA LYS A 137 -6.80 -10.03 3.02
C LYS A 137 -8.03 -10.83 2.60
N ARG A 138 -9.14 -10.15 2.29
CA ARG A 138 -10.35 -10.80 1.80
C ARG A 138 -10.12 -11.45 0.44
N LEU A 139 -9.38 -10.79 -0.46
CA LEU A 139 -8.97 -11.36 -1.75
C LEU A 139 -8.16 -12.64 -1.56
N ASP A 140 -7.14 -12.63 -0.71
CA ASP A 140 -6.31 -13.81 -0.41
C ASP A 140 -7.14 -14.95 0.19
N THR A 141 -7.99 -14.64 1.17
CA THR A 141 -8.88 -15.63 1.80
C THR A 141 -9.80 -16.28 0.78
N ASN A 142 -10.39 -15.47 -0.13
CA ASN A 142 -11.27 -15.98 -1.17
C ASN A 142 -10.53 -16.86 -2.18
N SER A 143 -9.27 -16.53 -2.48
CA SER A 143 -8.41 -17.31 -3.38
C SER A 143 -8.05 -18.69 -2.83
N GLN A 144 -8.14 -18.91 -1.50
CA GLN A 144 -7.86 -20.21 -0.86
C GLN A 144 -9.08 -21.13 -0.78
N ILE A 145 -10.29 -20.63 -1.06
CA ILE A 145 -11.54 -21.40 -0.97
C ILE A 145 -11.76 -22.28 -2.23
N TYR A 146 -10.98 -22.08 -3.29
CA TYR A 146 -11.07 -22.79 -4.57
C TYR A 146 -9.70 -23.32 -5.01
#